data_AF-A0A1M4XQS6-F1
#
_entry.id   AF-A0A1M4XQS6-F1
#
_cell.length_a   1.000
_cell.length_b   1.000
_cell.length_c   1.000
_cell.angle_alpha   90.00
_cell.angle_beta   90.00
_cell.angle_gamma   90.00
#
_symmetry.space_group_name_H-M   'P 1'
#
loop_
_entity.id
_entity.type
_entity.pdbx_description
1 polymer ?
#
loop_
_entity_poly.entity_id
_entity_poly.type
_entity_poly.pdbx_seq_one_letter_code
_entity_poly.pdbx_strand_id
1 'polypeptide(L)'
;MLISLIATGETAEKIKESIRQTGEVVFEYIGKLDGEKIKDVFYSASRVPSDVLVVDLKALDEKEAVPALQGFRIARPTTRVAVIVHDRKPGDVLVSSIVSLGIYDIITGGKDTDWGEAVKKVLLSPPAAYTQAARWHTGAFDISLHTEKGRKEPSKEVERAKKQIEGIAKFLGENYRCTDLNEGLLKIEQLLVKEVLYEQDY
;
A
#
# COMPACT_ATOMS: atom_id res chain seq x y z
N MET A 1 4.14 26.96 -7.71
CA MET A 1 4.14 25.53 -7.33
C MET A 1 3.90 25.46 -5.84
N LEU A 2 2.85 24.78 -5.42
CA LEU A 2 2.49 24.55 -4.02
C LEU A 2 3.12 23.24 -3.55
N ILE A 3 3.89 23.30 -2.46
CA ILE A 3 4.73 22.18 -2.00
C ILE A 3 4.34 21.78 -0.58
N SER A 4 4.11 20.49 -0.40
CA SER A 4 4.02 19.86 0.92
C SER A 4 5.37 19.25 1.28
N LEU A 5 5.86 19.47 2.51
CA LEU A 5 7.15 18.96 2.97
C LEU A 5 6.98 18.12 4.24
N ILE A 6 7.48 16.89 4.22
CA ILE A 6 7.64 16.05 5.41
C ILE A 6 9.12 15.69 5.49
N ALA A 7 9.83 16.26 6.47
CA ALA A 7 11.28 16.07 6.59
C ALA A 7 11.74 16.03 8.05
N THR A 8 13.01 15.72 8.30
CA THR A 8 13.58 15.70 9.66
C THR A 8 14.82 16.59 9.79
N GLY A 9 14.95 17.24 10.95
CA GLY A 9 16.16 17.96 11.38
C GLY A 9 16.71 18.96 10.36
N GLU A 10 18.04 18.99 10.25
CA GLU A 10 18.78 19.91 9.36
C GLU A 10 18.46 19.74 7.86
N THR A 11 18.03 18.54 7.45
CA THR A 11 17.61 18.28 6.06
C THR A 11 16.44 19.19 5.70
N ALA A 12 15.47 19.36 6.61
CA ALA A 12 14.29 20.19 6.37
C ALA A 12 14.63 21.66 6.14
N GLU A 13 15.57 22.24 6.91
CA GLU A 13 15.95 23.64 6.77
C GLU A 13 16.59 23.93 5.40
N LYS A 14 17.56 23.12 4.99
CA LYS A 14 18.22 23.25 3.67
C LYS A 14 17.22 23.13 2.52
N ILE A 15 16.27 22.22 2.65
CA ILE A 15 15.21 22.04 1.65
C ILE A 15 14.28 23.25 1.60
N LYS A 16 13.86 23.79 2.75
CA LYS A 16 12.97 24.96 2.80
C LYS A 16 13.58 26.19 2.13
N GLU A 17 14.85 26.47 2.38
CA GLU A 17 15.55 27.58 1.73
C GLU A 17 15.53 27.46 0.20
N SER A 18 15.71 26.24 -0.29
CA SER A 18 15.70 25.94 -1.72
C SER A 18 14.29 25.95 -2.32
N ILE A 19 13.29 25.43 -1.59
CA ILE A 19 11.89 25.45 -2.01
C ILE A 19 11.38 26.87 -2.20
N ARG A 20 11.72 27.81 -1.32
CA ARG A 20 11.28 29.23 -1.42
C ARG A 20 11.68 29.90 -2.74
N GLN A 21 12.68 29.38 -3.44
CA GLN A 21 13.11 29.88 -4.75
C GLN A 21 12.32 29.28 -5.92
N THR A 22 11.56 28.21 -5.69
CA THR A 22 10.86 27.43 -6.72
C THR A 22 9.35 27.35 -6.52
N GLY A 23 8.86 27.60 -5.30
CA GLY A 23 7.46 27.49 -4.94
C GLY A 23 7.18 27.95 -3.52
N GLU A 24 5.96 27.66 -3.08
CA GLU A 24 5.43 28.03 -1.77
C GLU A 24 5.15 26.76 -0.95
N VAL A 25 5.59 26.73 0.31
CA VAL A 25 5.30 25.62 1.23
C VAL A 25 3.89 25.83 1.79
N VAL A 26 2.97 24.93 1.47
CA VAL A 26 1.56 24.99 1.91
C VAL A 26 1.25 24.05 3.07
N PHE A 27 2.10 23.05 3.27
CA PHE A 27 2.03 22.12 4.38
C PHE A 27 3.44 21.73 4.78
N GLU A 28 3.72 21.73 6.08
CA GLU A 28 4.99 21.24 6.59
C GLU A 28 4.82 20.37 7.82
N TYR A 29 5.63 19.32 7.88
CA TYR A 29 5.92 18.58 9.10
C TYR A 29 7.43 18.38 9.20
N ILE A 30 8.00 18.82 10.32
CA ILE A 30 9.43 18.68 10.62
C ILE A 30 9.60 17.85 11.89
N GLY A 31 10.10 16.64 11.73
CA GLY A 31 10.32 15.72 12.86
C GLY A 31 10.32 14.26 12.45
N LYS A 32 10.53 13.37 13.43
CA LYS A 32 10.35 11.93 13.28
C LYS A 32 8.88 11.56 13.48
N LEU A 33 8.36 10.74 12.57
CA LEU A 33 7.02 10.16 12.61
C LEU A 33 7.10 8.67 12.94
N ASP A 34 6.39 8.27 13.98
CA ASP A 34 6.24 6.88 14.41
C ASP A 34 4.76 6.51 14.63
N GLY A 35 4.46 5.21 14.52
CA GLY A 35 3.16 4.64 14.85
C GLY A 35 1.97 5.36 14.19
N GLU A 36 0.97 5.72 14.98
CA GLU A 36 -0.26 6.35 14.48
C GLU A 36 -0.05 7.76 13.91
N LYS A 37 0.94 8.51 14.40
CA LYS A 37 1.19 9.90 13.99
C LYS A 37 1.50 10.04 12.51
N ILE A 38 2.12 9.02 11.91
CA ILE A 38 2.42 9.04 10.47
C ILE A 38 1.13 9.13 9.64
N LYS A 39 0.09 8.37 10.01
CA LYS A 39 -1.19 8.34 9.29
C LYS A 39 -1.89 9.68 9.41
N ASP A 40 -1.90 10.28 10.60
CA ASP A 40 -2.52 11.59 10.83
C ASP A 40 -1.84 12.72 10.05
N VAL A 41 -0.51 12.70 9.96
CA VAL A 41 0.24 13.71 9.21
C VAL A 41 0.03 13.56 7.71
N PHE A 42 0.09 12.35 7.17
CA PHE A 42 -0.20 12.12 5.76
C PHE A 42 -1.67 12.41 5.41
N TYR A 43 -2.60 12.11 6.33
CA TYR A 43 -4.00 12.48 6.17
C TYR A 43 -4.18 14.01 6.14
N SER A 44 -3.52 14.73 7.04
CA SER A 44 -3.52 16.19 7.08
C SER A 44 -2.91 16.79 5.81
N ALA A 45 -1.75 16.28 5.37
CA ALA A 45 -1.12 16.67 4.12
C ALA A 45 -2.06 16.44 2.93
N SER A 46 -2.79 15.32 2.91
CA SER A 46 -3.74 15.01 1.83
C SER A 46 -4.94 15.96 1.77
N ARG A 47 -5.25 16.71 2.83
CA ARG A 47 -6.33 17.72 2.83
C ARG A 47 -5.88 19.06 2.26
N VAL A 48 -4.58 19.31 2.22
CA VAL A 48 -4.01 20.54 1.66
C VAL A 48 -3.70 20.33 0.17
N PRO A 49 -4.28 21.12 -0.75
CA PRO A 49 -3.90 21.08 -2.16
C PRO A 49 -2.41 21.40 -2.34
N SER A 50 -1.67 20.48 -2.93
CA SER A 50 -0.26 20.67 -3.29
C SER A 50 0.05 20.02 -4.64
N ASP A 51 0.92 20.68 -5.40
CA ASP A 51 1.41 20.19 -6.69
C ASP A 51 2.41 19.05 -6.48
N VAL A 52 3.25 19.19 -5.44
CA VAL A 52 4.29 18.23 -5.08
C VAL A 52 4.30 17.97 -3.59
N LEU A 53 4.42 16.70 -3.20
CA LEU A 53 4.78 16.26 -1.87
C LEU A 53 6.25 15.81 -1.86
N VAL A 54 7.09 16.45 -1.05
CA VAL A 54 8.47 16.06 -0.79
C VAL A 54 8.54 15.35 0.56
N VAL A 55 9.06 14.12 0.58
CA VAL A 55 9.12 13.28 1.78
C VAL A 55 10.54 12.77 2.01
N ASP A 56 11.09 13.04 3.18
CA ASP A 56 12.30 12.40 3.66
C ASP A 56 11.97 11.06 4.33
N LEU A 57 12.52 9.95 3.80
CA LEU A 57 12.34 8.65 4.44
C LEU A 57 12.97 8.59 5.83
N LYS A 58 14.00 9.39 6.12
CA LYS A 58 14.51 9.50 7.49
C LYS A 58 13.52 10.18 8.42
N ALA A 59 12.48 10.87 7.94
CA ALA A 59 11.41 11.35 8.80
C ALA A 59 10.42 10.25 9.20
N LEU A 60 10.40 9.11 8.51
CA LEU A 60 9.38 8.07 8.68
C LEU A 60 9.91 6.86 9.47
N ASP A 61 9.01 6.13 10.10
CA ASP A 61 9.23 4.73 10.45
C ASP A 61 9.13 3.86 9.19
N GLU A 62 10.10 2.95 9.00
CA GLU A 62 10.20 2.17 7.76
C GLU A 62 9.03 1.22 7.54
N LYS A 63 8.43 0.69 8.61
CA LYS A 63 7.31 -0.27 8.51
C LYS A 63 6.02 0.43 8.07
N GLU A 64 5.86 1.69 8.48
CA GLU A 64 4.66 2.48 8.17
C GLU A 64 4.82 3.39 6.94
N ALA A 65 6.05 3.57 6.43
CA ALA A 65 6.32 4.47 5.30
C ALA A 65 5.51 4.10 4.04
N VAL A 66 5.49 2.82 3.66
CA VAL A 66 4.77 2.35 2.45
C VAL A 66 3.25 2.51 2.62
N PRO A 67 2.61 2.02 3.71
CA PRO A 67 1.18 2.27 3.95
C PRO A 67 0.81 3.76 3.95
N ALA A 68 1.63 4.63 4.55
CA ALA A 68 1.36 6.06 4.62
C ALA A 68 1.42 6.73 3.23
N LEU A 69 2.46 6.43 2.45
CA LEU A 69 2.60 6.91 1.07
C LEU A 69 1.49 6.37 0.16
N GLN A 70 1.09 5.12 0.34
CA GLN A 70 -0.03 4.51 -0.39
C GLN A 70 -1.34 5.24 -0.08
N GLY A 71 -1.64 5.47 1.21
CA GLY A 71 -2.84 6.20 1.64
C GLY A 71 -2.89 7.61 1.03
N PHE A 72 -1.77 8.32 1.04
CA PHE A 72 -1.66 9.63 0.40
C PHE A 72 -1.86 9.55 -1.12
N ARG A 73 -1.23 8.59 -1.79
CA ARG A 73 -1.37 8.39 -3.25
C ARG A 73 -2.82 8.11 -3.64
N ILE A 74 -3.56 7.35 -2.84
CA ILE A 74 -4.99 7.10 -3.06
C ILE A 74 -5.80 8.39 -2.93
N ALA A 75 -5.52 9.20 -1.90
CA ALA A 75 -6.23 10.47 -1.68
C ALA A 75 -5.84 11.55 -2.71
N ARG A 76 -4.62 11.51 -3.23
CA ARG A 76 -4.02 12.49 -4.15
C ARG A 76 -3.33 11.78 -5.33
N PRO A 77 -4.09 11.16 -6.24
CA PRO A 77 -3.51 10.35 -7.32
C PRO A 77 -2.62 11.16 -8.26
N THR A 78 -2.95 12.43 -8.48
CA THR A 78 -2.26 13.32 -9.43
C THR A 78 -1.13 14.15 -8.80
N THR A 79 -1.04 14.24 -7.48
CA THR A 79 0.02 15.02 -6.82
C THR A 79 1.37 14.34 -7.05
N ARG A 80 2.37 15.06 -7.55
CA ARG A 80 3.72 14.52 -7.72
C ARG A 80 4.30 14.19 -6.35
N VAL A 81 4.97 13.06 -6.20
CA VAL A 81 5.61 12.67 -4.93
C VAL A 81 7.09 12.47 -5.19
N ALA A 82 7.93 13.21 -4.47
CA ALA A 82 9.38 13.08 -4.50
C ALA A 82 9.88 12.58 -3.15
N VAL A 83 10.67 11.51 -3.16
CA VAL A 83 11.13 10.82 -1.96
C VAL A 83 12.64 10.95 -1.83
N ILE A 84 13.09 11.44 -0.68
CA ILE A 84 14.49 11.54 -0.31
C ILE A 84 14.92 10.27 0.39
N VAL A 85 16.01 9.70 -0.11
CA VAL A 85 16.55 8.42 0.31
C VAL A 85 18.03 8.57 0.66
N HIS A 86 18.36 8.33 1.92
CA HIS A 86 19.71 8.43 2.44
C HIS A 86 20.44 7.09 2.40
N ASP A 87 21.63 7.05 1.81
CA ASP A 87 22.59 5.95 1.92
C ASP A 87 22.08 4.56 1.47
N ARG A 88 20.98 4.50 0.69
CA ARG A 88 20.44 3.25 0.13
C ARG A 88 20.99 2.97 -1.27
N LYS A 89 20.93 1.71 -1.68
CA LYS A 89 21.42 1.23 -2.98
C LYS A 89 20.29 0.61 -3.81
N PRO A 90 20.39 0.65 -5.14
CA PRO A 90 19.48 -0.07 -6.04
C PRO A 90 19.25 -1.52 -5.57
N GLY A 91 18.01 -1.98 -5.61
CA GLY A 91 17.60 -3.26 -5.04
C GLY A 91 17.12 -3.22 -3.59
N ASP A 92 17.14 -2.05 -2.94
CA ASP A 92 16.54 -1.85 -1.63
C ASP A 92 15.02 -2.13 -1.65
N VAL A 93 14.55 -2.99 -0.74
CA VAL A 93 13.15 -3.46 -0.72
C VAL A 93 12.18 -2.32 -0.42
N LEU A 94 12.49 -1.43 0.51
CA LEU A 94 11.61 -0.31 0.86
C LEU A 94 11.45 0.63 -0.32
N VAL A 95 12.56 1.00 -0.97
CA VAL A 95 12.52 1.89 -2.14
C VAL A 95 11.87 1.21 -3.33
N SER A 96 12.08 -0.10 -3.53
CA SER A 96 11.37 -0.89 -4.55
C SER A 96 9.85 -0.82 -4.35
N SER A 97 9.37 -1.00 -3.11
CA SER A 97 7.94 -0.88 -2.79
C SER A 97 7.39 0.52 -3.03
N ILE A 98 8.18 1.57 -2.77
CA ILE A 98 7.81 2.96 -3.07
C ILE A 98 7.67 3.17 -4.59
N VAL A 99 8.60 2.63 -5.40
CA VAL A 99 8.52 2.68 -6.87
C VAL A 99 7.27 1.96 -7.38
N SER A 100 6.90 0.84 -6.77
CA SER A 100 5.66 0.10 -7.08
C SER A 100 4.38 0.91 -6.83
N LEU A 101 4.43 1.98 -6.01
CA LEU A 101 3.32 2.93 -5.82
C LEU A 101 3.24 4.02 -6.92
N GLY A 102 4.07 3.94 -7.96
CA GLY A 102 4.16 4.97 -9.00
C GLY A 102 4.94 6.20 -8.57
N ILE A 103 5.79 6.08 -7.54
CA ILE A 103 6.63 7.18 -7.04
C ILE A 103 8.02 7.01 -7.65
N TYR A 104 8.35 7.85 -8.64
CA TYR A 104 9.57 7.70 -9.45
C TYR A 104 10.62 8.77 -9.18
N ASP A 105 10.24 9.90 -8.60
CA ASP A 105 11.18 10.96 -8.19
C ASP A 105 11.91 10.53 -6.91
N ILE A 106 12.92 9.68 -7.07
CA ILE A 106 13.75 9.16 -5.99
C ILE A 106 15.06 9.97 -5.90
N ILE A 107 15.19 10.78 -4.86
CA ILE A 107 16.32 11.67 -4.61
C ILE A 107 17.30 10.95 -3.69
N THR A 108 18.48 10.60 -4.19
CA THR A 108 19.46 9.78 -3.46
C THR A 108 20.73 10.53 -3.16
N GLY A 109 21.27 10.34 -1.97
CA GLY A 109 22.47 11.01 -1.50
C GLY A 109 22.98 10.41 -0.20
N GLY A 110 24.18 10.83 0.18
CA GLY A 110 24.81 10.46 1.45
C GLY A 110 24.96 11.66 2.39
N LYS A 111 25.89 11.54 3.34
CA LYS A 111 26.14 12.56 4.38
C LYS A 111 26.49 13.95 3.81
N ASP A 112 27.27 13.99 2.74
CA ASP A 112 27.78 15.25 2.16
C ASP A 112 26.87 15.82 1.05
N THR A 113 25.67 15.26 0.90
CA THR A 113 24.73 15.72 -0.13
C THR A 113 24.10 17.05 0.26
N ASP A 114 24.14 18.01 -0.66
CA ASP A 114 23.31 19.21 -0.58
C ASP A 114 21.86 18.85 -0.94
N TRP A 115 21.09 18.53 0.10
CA TRP A 115 19.68 18.16 -0.05
C TRP A 115 18.82 19.30 -0.59
N GLY A 116 19.19 20.56 -0.34
CA GLY A 116 18.48 21.71 -0.88
C GLY A 116 18.57 21.75 -2.40
N GLU A 117 19.79 21.72 -2.93
CA GLU A 117 20.03 21.74 -4.37
C GLU A 117 19.52 20.46 -5.05
N ALA A 118 19.67 19.29 -4.42
CA ALA A 118 19.16 18.02 -4.95
C ALA A 118 17.63 18.04 -5.11
N VAL A 119 16.90 18.53 -4.10
CA VAL A 119 15.44 18.69 -4.18
C VAL A 119 15.05 19.73 -5.21
N LYS A 120 15.72 20.90 -5.21
CA LYS A 120 15.48 21.96 -6.18
C LYS A 120 15.59 21.48 -7.61
N LYS A 121 16.65 20.72 -7.93
CA LYS A 121 16.85 20.14 -9.25
C LYS A 121 15.69 19.23 -9.67
N VAL A 122 15.20 18.39 -8.77
CA VAL A 122 14.06 17.51 -9.05
C VAL A 122 12.77 18.33 -9.25
N LEU A 123 12.53 19.32 -8.40
CA LEU A 123 11.36 20.20 -8.49
C LEU A 123 11.32 20.99 -9.80
N LEU A 124 12.47 21.44 -10.30
CA LEU A 124 12.60 22.16 -11.58
C LEU A 124 12.60 21.24 -12.81
N SER A 125 12.79 19.93 -12.61
CA SER A 125 12.76 18.95 -13.70
C SER A 125 11.34 18.43 -13.92
N PRO A 126 11.02 17.94 -15.14
CA PRO A 126 9.80 17.17 -15.36
C PRO A 126 9.68 15.99 -14.38
N PRO A 127 8.46 15.56 -14.02
CA PRO A 127 8.26 14.37 -13.19
C PRO A 127 9.00 13.16 -13.74
N ALA A 128 9.70 12.43 -12.86
CA ALA A 128 10.44 11.26 -13.28
C ALA A 128 9.51 10.17 -13.83
N ALA A 129 9.99 9.45 -14.84
CA ALA A 129 9.32 8.28 -15.39
C ALA A 129 9.85 6.98 -14.76
N TYR A 130 9.08 5.89 -14.89
CA TYR A 130 9.49 4.57 -14.41
C TYR A 130 10.89 4.16 -14.89
N THR A 131 11.28 4.51 -16.12
CA THR A 131 12.61 4.20 -16.67
C THR A 131 13.76 4.75 -15.84
N GLN A 132 13.57 5.88 -15.15
CA GLN A 132 14.58 6.47 -14.27
C GLN A 132 14.61 5.80 -12.89
N ALA A 133 13.47 5.25 -12.45
CA ALA A 133 13.33 4.56 -11.17
C ALA A 133 13.57 3.04 -11.26
N ALA A 134 13.55 2.46 -12.47
CA ALA A 134 13.58 1.02 -12.70
C ALA A 134 14.75 0.29 -12.02
N ARG A 135 15.90 0.96 -11.86
CA ARG A 135 17.06 0.41 -11.13
C ARG A 135 16.75 0.01 -9.70
N TRP A 136 15.76 0.66 -9.06
CA TRP A 136 15.35 0.35 -7.70
C TRP A 136 14.39 -0.82 -7.63
N HIS A 137 13.71 -1.13 -8.73
CA HIS A 137 12.69 -2.15 -8.73
C HIS A 137 13.34 -3.54 -8.71
N THR A 138 13.06 -4.29 -7.65
CA THR A 138 13.54 -5.66 -7.48
C THR A 138 12.69 -6.69 -8.24
N GLY A 139 11.59 -6.25 -8.88
CA GLY A 139 10.58 -7.15 -9.47
C GLY A 139 9.72 -7.90 -8.44
N ALA A 140 9.99 -7.71 -7.15
CA ALA A 140 9.18 -8.24 -6.06
C ALA A 140 8.16 -7.17 -5.62
N PHE A 141 6.88 -7.41 -5.92
CA PHE A 141 5.77 -6.71 -5.27
C PHE A 141 5.56 -7.32 -3.89
N ASP A 142 6.24 -6.80 -2.86
CA ASP A 142 5.85 -7.11 -1.48
C ASP A 142 4.71 -6.17 -1.09
N ILE A 143 3.53 -6.42 -1.70
CA ILE A 143 2.28 -5.88 -1.18
C ILE A 143 1.98 -6.73 0.06
N SER A 144 2.65 -6.41 1.16
CA SER A 144 2.16 -6.78 2.47
C SER A 144 0.93 -5.92 2.74
N LEU A 145 -0.18 -6.23 2.06
CA LEU A 145 -1.48 -6.21 2.73
C LEU A 145 -1.25 -6.96 4.05
N HIS A 146 -1.88 -6.50 5.12
CA HIS A 146 -1.97 -7.29 6.34
C HIS A 146 -2.77 -8.59 6.07
N THR A 147 -2.26 -9.50 5.24
CA THR A 147 -2.48 -10.92 5.46
C THR A 147 -1.60 -11.26 6.64
N GLU A 148 -2.22 -11.36 7.81
CA GLU A 148 -1.67 -11.97 8.99
C GLU A 148 -0.83 -13.19 8.60
N LYS A 149 0.49 -13.03 8.51
CA LYS A 149 1.45 -14.15 8.51
C LYS A 149 1.54 -14.68 9.93
N GLY A 150 0.42 -15.19 10.41
CA GLY A 150 0.36 -16.20 11.45
C GLY A 150 -0.36 -17.38 10.84
N ARG A 151 0.36 -18.44 10.48
CA ARG A 151 -0.25 -19.78 10.46
C ARG A 151 -0.73 -20.05 11.88
N LYS A 152 -1.91 -19.57 12.23
CA LYS A 152 -2.68 -20.15 13.33
C LYS A 152 -3.11 -21.51 12.82
N GLU A 153 -2.80 -22.55 13.58
CA GLU A 153 -3.43 -23.86 13.41
C GLU A 153 -4.94 -23.64 13.18
N PRO A 154 -5.57 -24.37 12.24
CA PRO A 154 -7.00 -24.21 11.98
C PRO A 154 -7.73 -24.32 13.32
N SER A 155 -8.56 -23.32 13.64
CA SER A 155 -9.34 -23.37 14.87
C SER A 155 -10.17 -24.66 14.89
N LYS A 156 -10.50 -25.17 16.08
CA LYS A 156 -11.33 -26.39 16.23
C LYS A 156 -12.65 -26.30 15.44
N GLU A 157 -13.13 -25.09 15.15
CA GLU A 157 -14.31 -24.83 14.33
C GLU A 157 -14.06 -25.07 12.83
N VAL A 158 -12.89 -24.66 12.30
CA VAL A 158 -12.51 -24.92 10.91
C VAL A 158 -12.35 -26.42 10.66
N GLU A 159 -11.82 -27.16 11.64
CA GLU A 159 -11.65 -28.61 11.52
C GLU A 159 -12.98 -29.37 11.64
N ARG A 160 -13.93 -28.87 12.44
CA ARG A 160 -15.32 -29.37 12.45
C ARG A 160 -16.02 -29.09 11.12
N ALA A 161 -15.87 -27.88 10.58
CA ALA A 161 -16.48 -27.49 9.30
C ALA A 161 -15.95 -28.37 8.16
N LYS A 162 -14.65 -28.67 8.11
CA LYS A 162 -14.07 -29.60 7.14
C LYS A 162 -14.69 -31.00 7.22
N LYS A 163 -14.81 -31.57 8.41
CA LYS A 163 -15.44 -32.89 8.59
C LYS A 163 -16.90 -32.92 8.17
N GLN A 164 -17.64 -31.84 8.41
CA GLN A 164 -19.03 -31.72 7.97
C GLN A 164 -19.13 -31.64 6.45
N ILE A 165 -18.28 -30.83 5.81
CA ILE A 165 -18.24 -30.70 4.35
C ILE A 165 -17.85 -32.03 3.69
N GLU A 166 -16.87 -32.75 4.24
CA GLU A 166 -16.50 -34.09 3.75
C GLU A 166 -17.66 -35.10 3.87
N GLY A 167 -18.40 -35.06 4.98
CA GLY A 167 -19.60 -35.89 5.16
C GLY A 167 -20.70 -35.59 4.13
N ILE A 168 -20.94 -34.31 3.85
CA ILE A 168 -21.91 -33.86 2.85
C ILE A 168 -21.47 -34.28 1.45
N ALA A 169 -20.21 -34.06 1.09
CA ALA A 169 -19.67 -34.43 -0.22
C ALA A 169 -19.73 -35.95 -0.45
N LYS A 170 -19.44 -36.75 0.58
CA LYS A 170 -19.56 -38.21 0.52
C LYS A 170 -21.02 -38.65 0.35
N PHE A 171 -21.94 -38.08 1.12
CA PHE A 171 -23.37 -38.36 1.00
C PHE A 171 -23.91 -38.03 -0.40
N LEU A 172 -23.50 -36.89 -0.96
CA LEU A 172 -23.87 -36.45 -2.30
C LEU A 172 -23.27 -37.33 -3.40
N GLY A 173 -22.01 -37.72 -3.28
CA GLY A 173 -21.34 -38.61 -4.22
C GLY A 173 -21.94 -40.03 -4.22
N GLU A 174 -22.23 -40.58 -3.04
CA GLU A 174 -22.75 -41.96 -2.89
C GLU A 174 -24.23 -42.07 -3.29
N ASN A 175 -25.08 -41.13 -2.87
CA ASN A 175 -26.53 -41.23 -3.08
C ASN A 175 -27.01 -40.54 -4.36
N TYR A 176 -26.30 -39.52 -4.84
CA TYR A 176 -26.76 -38.66 -5.94
C TYR A 176 -25.78 -38.58 -7.12
N ARG A 177 -24.63 -39.27 -7.02
CA ARG A 177 -23.54 -39.32 -8.02
C ARG A 177 -23.07 -37.95 -8.48
N CYS A 178 -23.11 -36.97 -7.58
CA CYS A 178 -22.65 -35.62 -7.90
C CYS A 178 -21.13 -35.62 -8.00
N THR A 179 -20.62 -34.98 -9.04
CA THR A 179 -19.17 -34.89 -9.32
C THR A 179 -18.54 -33.64 -8.72
N ASP A 180 -19.35 -32.65 -8.36
CA ASP A 180 -18.94 -31.48 -7.59
C ASP A 180 -20.05 -30.96 -6.65
N LEU A 181 -19.68 -30.01 -5.78
CA LEU A 181 -20.54 -29.48 -4.72
C LEU A 181 -21.72 -28.65 -5.26
N ASN A 182 -21.53 -27.95 -6.38
CA ASN A 182 -22.58 -27.12 -6.98
C ASN A 182 -23.66 -27.99 -7.59
N GLU A 183 -23.26 -29.09 -8.24
CA GLU A 183 -24.18 -30.12 -8.73
C GLU A 183 -25.00 -30.72 -7.58
N GLY A 184 -24.35 -30.99 -6.44
CA GLY A 184 -25.01 -31.49 -5.25
C GLY A 184 -25.99 -30.50 -4.61
N LEU A 185 -25.62 -29.22 -4.51
CA LEU A 185 -26.50 -28.16 -3.98
C LEU A 185 -27.75 -27.98 -4.85
N LEU A 186 -27.59 -27.97 -6.17
CA LEU A 186 -28.72 -27.88 -7.11
C LEU A 186 -29.67 -29.09 -6.97
N LYS A 187 -29.12 -30.28 -6.73
CA LYS A 187 -29.91 -31.50 -6.53
C LYS A 187 -30.67 -31.50 -5.21
N ILE A 188 -30.06 -30.98 -4.15
CA ILE A 188 -30.72 -30.77 -2.85
C ILE A 188 -31.86 -29.77 -3.01
N GLU A 189 -31.63 -28.62 -3.67
CA GLU A 189 -32.70 -27.65 -3.95
C GLU A 189 -33.85 -28.27 -4.73
N GLN A 190 -33.56 -29.05 -5.77
CA GLN A 190 -34.59 -29.75 -6.55
C GLN A 190 -35.40 -30.74 -5.70
N LEU A 191 -34.76 -31.47 -4.79
CA LEU A 191 -35.44 -32.41 -3.89
C LEU A 191 -36.31 -31.68 -2.87
N LEU A 192 -35.80 -30.62 -2.25
CA LEU A 192 -36.54 -29.80 -1.30
C LEU A 192 -37.76 -29.13 -1.95
N VAL A 193 -37.60 -28.61 -3.17
CA VAL A 193 -38.70 -28.03 -3.95
C VAL A 193 -39.74 -29.10 -4.29
N LYS A 194 -39.33 -30.33 -4.59
CA LYS A 194 -40.25 -31.44 -4.85
C LYS A 194 -41.03 -31.84 -3.60
N GLU A 195 -40.36 -31.90 -2.45
CA GLU A 195 -40.96 -32.29 -1.16
C GLU A 195 -41.95 -31.22 -0.68
N VAL A 196 -41.61 -29.94 -0.83
CA VAL A 196 -42.47 -28.81 -0.45
C VAL A 196 -43.67 -28.61 -1.41
N LEU A 197 -43.52 -28.91 -2.71
CA LEU A 197 -44.61 -28.78 -3.67
C LEU A 197 -45.56 -29.98 -3.69
N TYR A 198 -45.11 -31.18 -3.31
CA TYR A 198 -45.98 -32.37 -3.25
C TYR A 198 -46.78 -32.50 -1.95
N GLU A 199 -46.47 -31.73 -0.90
CA GLU A 199 -47.31 -31.65 0.31
C GLU A 199 -48.55 -30.74 0.16
N GLN A 200 -48.74 -30.08 -1.00
CA GLN A 200 -49.92 -29.21 -1.22
C GLN A 200 -51.08 -29.86 -1.99
N ASP A 201 -50.93 -31.10 -2.47
CA ASP A 201 -51.94 -31.80 -3.28
C ASP A 201 -52.47 -33.11 -2.64
N TYR A 202 -52.61 -33.17 -1.31
CA TYR A 202 -53.38 -34.21 -0.61
C TYR A 202 -54.26 -33.66 0.52
#